data_AF-A0A7X5QBQ4-F1
#
_entry.id   AF-A0A7X5QBQ4-F1
#
_cell.length_a   1.000
_cell.length_b   1.000
_cell.length_c   1.000
_cell.angle_alpha   90.00
_cell.angle_beta   90.00
_cell.angle_gamma   90.00
#
_symmetry.space_group_name_H-M   'P 1'
#
loop_
_entity.id
_entity.type
_entity.pdbx_description
1 polymer ?
#
loop_
_entity_poly.entity_id
_entity_poly.type
_entity_poly.pdbx_seq_one_letter_code
_entity_poly.pdbx_strand_id
1 'polypeptide(L)'
;MDGAKEIAEKMVSTINDDSSWLTGFSEGVLDIPVDFYHLGYDYLDTDHRWDNENDKYRFVGLIKSEAITLNNLERVIQIIFEDYLGKLSEEQKQRLIETKVGKIFGGIVAKYVIFNGQLGAFFGTKWFAKLGGSLVFTTVLGLGASVSRAIYTSRELAQTNPNLYMLLRREGNLDLLYFLVESKMESYVRALEAYEEDRGLFNEIFNEFSAGLDK
;
A
#
# COMPACT_ATOMS: atom_id res chain seq x y z
N MET A 1 18.42 6.83 7.79
CA MET A 1 17.72 7.11 6.54
C MET A 1 18.32 6.19 5.51
N ASP A 2 17.50 5.32 4.94
CA ASP A 2 17.90 4.45 3.84
C ASP A 2 18.39 5.32 2.68
N GLY A 3 19.47 4.89 2.01
CA GLY A 3 19.98 5.62 0.84
C GLY A 3 19.10 5.44 -0.39
N ALA A 4 19.23 6.33 -1.37
CA ALA A 4 18.45 6.28 -2.62
C ALA A 4 18.46 4.89 -3.30
N LYS A 5 19.64 4.26 -3.30
CA LYS A 5 19.85 2.91 -3.83
C LYS A 5 19.07 1.84 -3.08
N GLU A 6 19.02 1.89 -1.76
CA GLU A 6 18.30 0.89 -0.95
C GLU A 6 16.78 1.00 -1.18
N ILE A 7 16.26 2.22 -1.24
CA ILE A 7 14.85 2.48 -1.55
C ILE A 7 14.53 1.94 -2.95
N ALA A 8 15.36 2.27 -3.94
CA ALA A 8 15.21 1.79 -5.32
C ALA A 8 15.26 0.26 -5.44
N GLU A 9 16.18 -0.41 -4.74
CA GLU A 9 16.27 -1.88 -4.73
C GLU A 9 15.00 -2.53 -4.14
N LYS A 10 14.44 -1.95 -3.07
CA LYS A 10 13.15 -2.38 -2.48
C LYS A 10 11.97 -2.12 -3.43
N MET A 11 12.00 -1.04 -4.22
CA MET A 11 10.99 -0.78 -5.25
C MET A 11 11.05 -1.80 -6.39
N VAL A 12 12.26 -2.13 -6.87
CA VAL A 12 12.48 -3.16 -7.91
C VAL A 12 12.03 -4.53 -7.42
N SER A 13 12.38 -4.91 -6.17
CA SER A 13 11.99 -6.21 -5.63
C SER A 13 10.47 -6.38 -5.55
N THR A 14 9.74 -5.32 -5.18
CA THR A 14 8.26 -5.33 -5.14
C THR A 14 7.62 -5.68 -6.49
N ILE A 15 8.29 -5.38 -7.60
CA ILE A 15 7.82 -5.68 -8.97
C ILE A 15 8.29 -7.06 -9.45
N ASN A 16 9.50 -7.46 -9.07
CA ASN A 16 10.17 -8.66 -9.57
C ASN A 16 9.84 -9.94 -8.77
N ASP A 17 9.35 -9.83 -7.54
CA ASP A 17 9.19 -10.98 -6.64
C ASP A 17 8.01 -11.88 -7.05
N ASP A 18 8.32 -12.94 -7.80
CA ASP A 18 7.44 -14.10 -7.98
C ASP A 18 7.53 -14.98 -6.72
N SER A 19 6.47 -14.98 -5.89
CA SER A 19 6.12 -16.02 -4.90
C SER A 19 6.72 -16.05 -3.47
N SER A 20 7.61 -15.14 -3.05
CA SER A 20 8.21 -15.16 -1.68
C SER A 20 7.34 -14.54 -0.55
N TRP A 21 6.09 -14.18 -0.85
CA TRP A 21 5.24 -13.29 -0.03
C TRP A 21 4.51 -13.97 1.16
N LEU A 22 4.65 -15.28 1.38
CA LEU A 22 3.79 -16.05 2.30
C LEU A 22 4.41 -16.64 3.55
N THR A 23 5.72 -16.85 3.59
CA THR A 23 6.33 -17.68 4.63
C THR A 23 6.22 -17.06 6.03
N GLY A 24 5.88 -15.76 6.13
CA GLY A 24 5.60 -15.06 7.38
C GLY A 24 4.12 -14.95 7.77
N PHE A 25 3.19 -15.47 6.97
CA PHE A 25 1.74 -15.34 7.20
C PHE A 25 1.01 -16.67 7.40
N SER A 26 1.73 -17.80 7.44
CA SER A 26 1.14 -19.15 7.51
C SER A 26 0.60 -19.55 8.89
N GLU A 27 0.63 -18.67 9.89
CA GLU A 27 0.12 -18.97 11.23
C GLU A 27 -0.95 -17.96 11.67
N GLY A 28 -2.25 -18.29 11.49
CA GLY A 28 -3.31 -17.71 12.34
C GLY A 28 -4.73 -17.47 11.78
N VAL A 29 -5.58 -18.50 11.84
CA VAL A 29 -7.03 -18.50 12.22
C VAL A 29 -8.16 -17.93 11.31
N LEU A 30 -9.07 -18.88 11.02
CA LEU A 30 -10.52 -18.97 10.77
C LEU A 30 -11.49 -17.79 11.06
N ASP A 31 -12.58 -17.78 10.26
CA ASP A 31 -13.90 -17.13 10.39
C ASP A 31 -14.07 -15.99 11.40
N ILE A 32 -14.37 -14.79 10.88
CA ILE A 32 -14.64 -13.56 11.66
C ILE A 32 -16.06 -13.64 12.27
N PRO A 33 -16.23 -13.84 13.59
CA PRO A 33 -17.55 -13.91 14.22
C PRO A 33 -18.08 -12.52 14.59
N VAL A 34 -19.40 -12.43 14.77
CA VAL A 34 -20.14 -11.20 15.16
C VAL A 34 -19.67 -10.60 16.50
N ASP A 35 -19.04 -11.40 17.36
CA ASP A 35 -18.55 -11.01 18.70
C ASP A 35 -17.39 -9.98 18.68
N PHE A 36 -16.83 -9.69 17.50
CA PHE A 36 -15.80 -8.65 17.31
C PHE A 36 -16.30 -7.22 17.55
N TYR A 37 -17.59 -6.95 17.37
CA TYR A 37 -18.17 -5.63 17.67
C TYR A 37 -17.98 -5.27 19.14
N HIS A 38 -18.10 -6.25 20.03
CA HIS A 38 -17.99 -6.08 21.48
C HIS A 38 -16.53 -6.19 21.97
N LEU A 39 -15.71 -7.08 21.38
CA LEU A 39 -14.28 -7.17 21.73
C LEU A 39 -13.45 -5.99 21.25
N GLY A 40 -13.75 -5.46 20.07
CA GLY A 40 -13.23 -4.16 19.66
C GLY A 40 -13.63 -3.11 20.69
N TYR A 41 -14.91 -2.99 21.04
CA TYR A 41 -15.35 -1.99 22.01
C TYR A 41 -14.65 -2.11 23.38
N ASP A 42 -14.52 -3.32 23.93
CA ASP A 42 -14.01 -3.58 25.29
C ASP A 42 -12.47 -3.65 25.39
N TYR A 43 -11.75 -4.21 24.41
CA TYR A 43 -10.27 -4.22 24.43
C TYR A 43 -9.70 -2.83 24.11
N LEU A 44 -10.50 -1.98 23.48
CA LEU A 44 -10.10 -0.64 23.08
C LEU A 44 -10.42 0.42 24.16
N ASP A 45 -10.98 0.06 25.32
CA ASP A 45 -11.16 0.97 26.48
C ASP A 45 -9.94 0.96 27.42
N THR A 46 -8.74 1.18 26.87
CA THR A 46 -7.53 1.39 27.67
C THR A 46 -6.74 2.59 27.13
N ASP A 47 -7.04 3.75 27.69
CA ASP A 47 -6.32 5.03 27.68
C ASP A 47 -6.12 5.80 26.34
N HIS A 48 -6.35 7.12 26.42
CA HIS A 48 -6.39 8.18 25.37
C HIS A 48 -7.72 8.25 24.58
N ARG A 49 -8.71 8.97 25.13
CA ARG A 49 -10.13 8.89 24.74
C ARG A 49 -10.48 9.38 23.32
N TRP A 50 -10.17 10.60 22.91
CA TRP A 50 -10.92 11.19 21.78
C TRP A 50 -10.43 10.81 20.36
N ASP A 51 -9.14 10.96 20.06
CA ASP A 51 -8.62 10.63 18.71
C ASP A 51 -8.57 9.12 18.45
N ASN A 52 -8.34 8.33 19.50
CA ASN A 52 -8.41 6.87 19.39
C ASN A 52 -9.83 6.40 19.12
N GLU A 53 -10.86 6.98 19.75
CA GLU A 53 -12.25 6.61 19.51
C GLU A 53 -12.63 6.78 18.03
N ASN A 54 -12.29 7.91 17.40
CA ASN A 54 -12.61 8.14 15.99
C ASN A 54 -11.95 7.12 15.04
N ASP A 55 -10.66 6.83 15.22
CA ASP A 55 -9.96 5.87 14.37
C ASP A 55 -10.48 4.44 14.55
N LYS A 56 -10.90 4.09 15.77
CA LYS A 56 -11.56 2.81 16.06
C LYS A 56 -12.93 2.73 15.40
N TYR A 57 -13.75 3.78 15.46
CA TYR A 57 -15.04 3.83 14.76
C TYR A 57 -14.88 3.70 13.25
N ARG A 58 -13.84 4.31 12.67
CA ARG A 58 -13.52 4.18 11.24
C ARG A 58 -13.16 2.74 10.87
N PHE A 59 -12.35 2.07 11.68
CA PHE A 59 -11.98 0.67 11.45
C PHE A 59 -13.18 -0.28 11.60
N VAL A 60 -14.00 -0.09 12.65
CA VAL A 60 -15.28 -0.81 12.81
C VAL A 60 -16.21 -0.55 11.64
N GLY A 61 -16.21 0.67 11.11
CA GLY A 61 -16.93 1.03 9.89
C GLY A 61 -16.52 0.17 8.69
N LEU A 62 -15.22 -0.05 8.49
CA LEU A 62 -14.69 -0.91 7.42
C LEU A 62 -15.12 -2.38 7.58
N ILE A 63 -15.13 -2.89 8.80
CA ILE A 63 -15.60 -4.26 9.08
C ILE A 63 -17.09 -4.36 8.76
N LYS A 64 -17.91 -3.42 9.27
CA LYS A 64 -19.37 -3.42 9.10
C LYS A 64 -19.79 -3.26 7.64
N SER A 65 -19.03 -2.51 6.84
CA SER A 65 -19.29 -2.34 5.42
C SER A 65 -18.68 -3.44 4.55
N GLU A 66 -18.06 -4.46 5.16
CA GLU A 66 -17.34 -5.52 4.46
C GLU A 66 -16.27 -4.97 3.50
N ALA A 67 -15.70 -3.80 3.82
CA ALA A 67 -14.76 -3.09 2.96
C ALA A 67 -13.35 -3.69 2.95
N ILE A 68 -13.05 -4.66 3.82
CA ILE A 68 -11.76 -5.35 3.83
C ILE A 68 -11.78 -6.44 2.75
N THR A 69 -11.60 -6.03 1.50
CA THR A 69 -11.67 -6.89 0.31
C THR A 69 -10.41 -6.78 -0.51
N LEU A 70 -10.16 -7.78 -1.38
CA LEU A 70 -9.10 -7.72 -2.38
C LEU A 70 -9.22 -6.49 -3.28
N ASN A 71 -10.43 -6.09 -3.65
CA ASN A 71 -10.67 -4.93 -4.52
C ASN A 71 -10.26 -3.61 -3.83
N ASN A 72 -10.59 -3.45 -2.55
CA ASN A 72 -10.22 -2.25 -1.80
C ASN A 72 -8.73 -2.23 -1.47
N LEU A 73 -8.10 -3.39 -1.29
CA LEU A 73 -6.65 -3.48 -1.21
C LEU A 73 -5.96 -3.15 -2.53
N GLU A 74 -6.54 -3.59 -3.65
CA GLU A 74 -6.10 -3.19 -4.99
C GLU A 74 -6.12 -1.68 -5.12
N ARG A 75 -7.21 -1.07 -4.64
CA ARG A 75 -7.37 0.37 -4.70
C ARG A 75 -6.31 1.10 -3.88
N VAL A 76 -5.91 0.59 -2.70
CA VAL A 76 -4.77 1.14 -1.94
C VAL A 76 -3.51 1.18 -2.79
N ILE A 77 -3.17 0.06 -3.42
CA ILE A 77 -1.94 -0.07 -4.21
C ILE A 77 -2.00 0.81 -5.47
N GLN A 78 -3.16 0.84 -6.15
CA GLN A 78 -3.41 1.73 -7.28
C GLN A 78 -3.16 3.19 -6.90
N ILE A 79 -3.71 3.66 -5.78
CA ILE A 79 -3.55 5.05 -5.32
C ILE A 79 -2.08 5.38 -5.09
N ILE A 80 -1.31 4.47 -4.47
CA ILE A 80 0.14 4.68 -4.25
C ILE A 80 0.90 4.80 -5.58
N PHE A 81 0.58 3.93 -6.55
CA PHE A 81 1.19 4.03 -7.89
C PHE A 81 0.74 5.26 -8.66
N GLU A 82 -0.55 5.60 -8.62
CA GLU A 82 -1.10 6.79 -9.28
C GLU A 82 -0.44 8.07 -8.75
N ASP A 83 -0.23 8.17 -7.43
CA ASP A 83 0.46 9.31 -6.81
C ASP A 83 1.94 9.34 -7.23
N TYR A 84 2.65 8.20 -7.12
CA TYR A 84 4.06 8.10 -7.53
C TYR A 84 4.28 8.46 -9.00
N LEU A 85 3.51 7.85 -9.91
CA LEU A 85 3.62 8.10 -11.34
C LEU A 85 3.18 9.53 -11.71
N GLY A 86 2.23 10.11 -10.96
CA GLY A 86 1.83 11.50 -11.10
C GLY A 86 2.94 12.50 -10.75
N LYS A 87 3.91 12.09 -9.94
CA LYS A 87 5.09 12.91 -9.58
C LYS A 87 6.24 12.81 -10.57
N LEU A 88 6.22 11.84 -11.49
CA LEU A 88 7.27 11.68 -12.51
C LEU A 88 7.13 12.67 -13.66
N SER A 89 8.26 13.12 -14.20
CA SER A 89 8.30 13.85 -15.47
C SER A 89 7.92 12.95 -16.65
N GLU A 90 7.56 13.55 -17.79
CA GLU A 90 7.25 12.78 -19.00
C GLU A 90 8.46 11.97 -19.49
N GLU A 91 9.68 12.50 -19.35
CA GLU A 91 10.90 11.78 -19.68
C GLU A 91 11.13 10.59 -18.74
N GLN A 92 10.84 10.75 -17.45
CA GLN A 92 10.92 9.67 -16.46
C GLN A 92 9.89 8.56 -16.77
N LYS A 93 8.65 8.93 -17.10
CA LYS A 93 7.62 7.96 -17.53
C LYS A 93 8.04 7.22 -18.80
N GLN A 94 8.59 7.93 -19.79
CA GLN A 94 9.05 7.31 -21.03
C GLN A 94 10.18 6.29 -20.79
N ARG A 95 11.14 6.59 -19.92
CA ARG A 95 12.20 5.62 -19.55
C ARG A 95 11.62 4.34 -18.94
N LEU A 96 10.61 4.46 -18.07
CA LEU A 96 9.97 3.28 -17.49
C LEU A 96 9.19 2.45 -18.52
N ILE A 97 8.62 3.07 -19.55
CA ILE A 97 7.98 2.36 -20.66
C ILE A 97 9.01 1.57 -21.49
N GLU A 98 10.24 2.07 -21.60
CA GLU A 98 11.31 1.50 -22.42
C GLU A 98 12.12 0.39 -21.72
N THR A 99 12.08 0.30 -20.38
CA THR A 99 12.81 -0.72 -19.61
C THR A 99 12.42 -2.16 -19.99
N LYS A 100 13.43 -3.02 -20.19
CA LYS A 100 13.25 -4.37 -20.77
C LYS A 100 12.79 -5.45 -19.76
N VAL A 101 13.12 -5.30 -18.48
CA VAL A 101 12.84 -6.31 -17.44
C VAL A 101 11.40 -6.21 -16.92
N GLY A 102 10.78 -5.04 -17.05
CA GLY A 102 9.47 -4.73 -16.47
C GLY A 102 8.29 -4.77 -17.44
N LYS A 103 8.05 -5.83 -18.23
CA LYS A 103 6.83 -5.89 -19.10
C LYS A 103 5.52 -5.63 -18.34
N ILE A 104 5.48 -5.99 -17.05
CA ILE A 104 4.36 -5.70 -16.14
C ILE A 104 4.37 -4.22 -15.75
N PHE A 105 5.50 -3.69 -15.28
CA PHE A 105 5.62 -2.32 -14.79
C PHE A 105 5.52 -1.25 -15.89
N GLY A 106 6.22 -1.44 -17.02
CA GLY A 106 6.04 -0.62 -18.22
C GLY A 106 4.60 -0.69 -18.75
N GLY A 107 3.91 -1.82 -18.57
CA GLY A 107 2.48 -1.95 -18.85
C GLY A 107 1.59 -1.09 -17.93
N ILE A 108 1.91 -1.00 -16.65
CA ILE A 108 1.24 -0.12 -15.67
C ILE A 108 1.46 1.35 -16.07
N VAL A 109 2.70 1.75 -16.33
CA VAL A 109 3.05 3.13 -16.72
C VAL A 109 2.38 3.52 -18.04
N ALA A 110 2.44 2.65 -19.06
CA ALA A 110 1.78 2.91 -20.34
C ALA A 110 0.27 3.11 -20.16
N LYS A 111 -0.37 2.33 -19.29
CA LYS A 111 -1.80 2.49 -18.98
C LYS A 111 -2.10 3.76 -18.23
N TYR A 112 -1.30 4.11 -17.22
CA TYR A 112 -1.43 5.39 -16.53
C TYR A 112 -1.42 6.55 -17.53
N VAL A 113 -0.48 6.54 -18.50
CA VAL A 113 -0.42 7.56 -19.55
C VAL A 113 -1.62 7.50 -20.48
N ILE A 114 -2.03 6.32 -20.97
CA ILE A 114 -3.17 6.13 -21.89
C ILE A 114 -4.50 6.56 -21.25
N PHE A 115 -4.69 6.30 -19.96
CA PHE A 115 -5.92 6.57 -19.23
C PHE A 115 -5.85 7.88 -18.42
N ASN A 116 -5.03 8.84 -18.84
CA ASN A 116 -4.94 10.19 -18.27
C ASN A 116 -4.77 10.20 -16.74
N GLY A 117 -3.91 9.31 -16.23
CA GLY A 117 -3.55 9.23 -14.83
C GLY A 117 -4.42 8.31 -13.97
N GLN A 118 -5.30 7.51 -14.59
CA GLN A 118 -6.15 6.55 -13.88
C GLN A 118 -5.73 5.11 -14.20
N LEU A 119 -5.36 4.32 -13.19
CA LEU A 119 -5.00 2.92 -13.38
C LEU A 119 -6.23 1.99 -13.42
N GLY A 120 -7.38 2.40 -12.86
CA GLY A 120 -8.61 1.59 -12.83
C GLY A 120 -8.39 0.18 -12.27
N ALA A 121 -9.32 -0.76 -12.49
CA ALA A 121 -9.22 -2.16 -12.03
C ALA A 121 -8.24 -3.02 -12.89
N PHE A 122 -7.00 -2.54 -13.04
CA PHE A 122 -6.03 -3.15 -13.95
C PHE A 122 -5.09 -4.17 -13.28
N PHE A 123 -4.95 -4.18 -11.95
CA PHE A 123 -4.22 -5.24 -11.25
C PHE A 123 -5.14 -6.46 -11.17
N GLY A 124 -5.40 -7.08 -12.32
CA GLY A 124 -6.25 -8.27 -12.39
C GLY A 124 -5.75 -9.37 -11.45
N THR A 125 -6.58 -10.41 -11.28
CA THR A 125 -6.33 -11.56 -10.39
C THR A 125 -4.93 -12.18 -10.48
N LYS A 126 -4.21 -12.01 -11.59
CA LYS A 126 -2.82 -12.47 -11.76
C LYS A 126 -1.81 -11.75 -10.87
N TRP A 127 -1.95 -10.44 -10.62
CA TRP A 127 -1.04 -9.70 -9.76
C TRP A 127 -1.29 -10.09 -8.29
N PHE A 128 -2.56 -10.21 -7.88
CA PHE A 128 -2.91 -10.79 -6.58
C PHE A 128 -2.59 -12.28 -6.44
N ALA A 129 -2.69 -13.08 -7.49
CA ALA A 129 -2.28 -14.49 -7.46
C ALA A 129 -0.76 -14.64 -7.35
N LYS A 130 0.02 -13.64 -7.81
CA LYS A 130 1.46 -13.54 -7.55
C LYS A 130 1.77 -13.07 -6.13
N LEU A 131 0.93 -12.19 -5.57
CA LEU A 131 0.80 -11.90 -4.13
C LEU A 131 -0.02 -12.98 -3.38
N GLY A 132 -0.12 -14.18 -3.99
CA GLY A 132 -1.07 -15.28 -3.79
C GLY A 132 -2.35 -15.08 -2.99
N GLY A 133 -3.35 -14.62 -3.73
CA GLY A 133 -4.74 -14.95 -3.46
C GLY A 133 -4.94 -16.46 -3.25
N SER A 134 -5.20 -16.85 -2.00
CA SER A 134 -6.43 -17.60 -1.67
C SER A 134 -6.67 -17.80 -0.17
N LEU A 135 -5.71 -17.54 0.74
CA LEU A 135 -5.88 -17.99 2.15
C LEU A 135 -5.54 -17.00 3.26
N VAL A 136 -4.93 -15.84 2.96
CA VAL A 136 -4.39 -14.94 4.00
C VAL A 136 -5.29 -13.75 4.36
N PHE A 137 -6.15 -13.30 3.45
CA PHE A 137 -6.96 -12.11 3.75
C PHE A 137 -8.00 -12.34 4.84
N THR A 138 -8.41 -13.59 5.05
CA THR A 138 -9.34 -13.98 6.12
C THR A 138 -8.65 -14.08 7.49
N THR A 139 -7.33 -14.29 7.55
CA THR A 139 -6.59 -14.61 8.78
C THR A 139 -6.02 -13.40 9.51
N VAL A 140 -5.79 -12.27 8.82
CA VAL A 140 -5.12 -11.09 9.41
C VAL A 140 -5.96 -10.39 10.49
N LEU A 141 -7.28 -10.54 10.47
CA LEU A 141 -8.17 -9.66 11.22
C LEU A 141 -8.61 -10.22 12.59
N GLY A 142 -8.12 -11.41 12.94
CA GLY A 142 -8.57 -12.16 14.13
C GLY A 142 -8.03 -11.68 15.49
N LEU A 143 -7.15 -10.67 15.55
CA LEU A 143 -6.55 -10.19 16.81
C LEU A 143 -6.66 -8.67 16.94
N GLY A 144 -6.94 -8.16 18.15
CA GLY A 144 -6.92 -6.72 18.47
C GLY A 144 -5.61 -6.01 18.10
N ALA A 145 -4.52 -6.78 17.95
CA ALA A 145 -3.24 -6.32 17.41
C ALA A 145 -3.35 -5.70 16.00
N SER A 146 -4.21 -6.24 15.14
CA SER A 146 -4.38 -5.75 13.76
C SER A 146 -5.12 -4.42 13.70
N VAL A 147 -6.08 -4.19 14.61
CA VAL A 147 -6.75 -2.88 14.75
C VAL A 147 -5.73 -1.83 15.20
N SER A 148 -4.92 -2.15 16.21
CA SER A 148 -3.88 -1.26 16.71
C SER A 148 -2.86 -0.92 15.61
N ARG A 149 -2.39 -1.94 14.86
CA ARG A 149 -1.47 -1.75 13.74
C ARG A 149 -2.08 -0.90 12.62
N ALA A 150 -3.33 -1.16 12.23
CA ALA A 150 -4.02 -0.37 11.23
C ALA A 150 -4.10 1.13 11.60
N ILE A 151 -4.44 1.43 12.85
CA ILE A 151 -4.53 2.79 13.36
C ILE A 151 -3.13 3.43 13.43
N TYR A 152 -2.14 2.71 13.96
CA TYR A 152 -0.79 3.24 14.13
C TYR A 152 -0.14 3.55 12.77
N THR A 153 -0.20 2.60 11.84
CA THR A 153 0.30 2.77 10.46
C THR A 153 -0.45 3.89 9.72
N SER A 154 -1.77 4.02 9.89
CA SER A 154 -2.55 5.15 9.32
C SER A 154 -2.09 6.51 9.87
N ARG A 155 -1.82 6.59 11.17
CA ARG A 155 -1.33 7.82 11.82
C ARG A 155 0.09 8.16 11.44
N GLU A 156 0.97 7.17 11.35
CA GLU A 156 2.32 7.35 10.84
C GLU A 156 2.27 7.89 9.42
N LEU A 157 1.45 7.30 8.54
CA LEU A 157 1.25 7.80 7.18
C LEU A 157 0.71 9.23 7.17
N ALA A 158 -0.21 9.58 8.08
CA ALA A 158 -0.72 10.95 8.19
C ALA A 158 0.37 11.98 8.59
N GLN A 159 1.41 11.54 9.29
CA GLN A 159 2.53 12.38 9.71
C GLN A 159 3.61 12.46 8.63
N THR A 160 3.99 11.33 8.03
CA THR A 160 5.10 11.28 7.07
C THR A 160 4.67 11.65 5.65
N ASN A 161 3.47 11.22 5.23
CA ASN A 161 2.93 11.52 3.91
C ASN A 161 1.44 11.91 3.99
N PRO A 162 1.14 13.14 4.45
CA PRO A 162 -0.24 13.60 4.65
C PRO A 162 -1.07 13.62 3.35
N ASN A 163 -0.42 13.76 2.19
CA ASN A 163 -1.08 13.72 0.89
C ASN A 163 -1.62 12.31 0.60
N LEU A 164 -0.77 11.29 0.67
CA LEU A 164 -1.17 9.90 0.43
C LEU A 164 -2.21 9.43 1.45
N TYR A 165 -2.02 9.78 2.72
CA TYR A 165 -3.02 9.54 3.76
C TYR A 165 -4.39 10.11 3.38
N MET A 166 -4.44 11.35 2.87
CA MET A 166 -5.71 11.98 2.51
C MET A 166 -6.36 11.35 1.27
N LEU A 167 -5.56 10.92 0.29
CA LEU A 167 -6.04 10.18 -0.88
C LEU A 167 -6.72 8.87 -0.45
N LEU A 168 -6.05 8.07 0.37
CA LEU A 168 -6.58 6.80 0.87
C LEU A 168 -7.79 7.01 1.80
N ARG A 169 -7.75 8.02 2.68
CA ARG A 169 -8.84 8.29 3.63
C ARG A 169 -10.13 8.68 2.92
N ARG A 170 -10.06 9.48 1.85
CA ARG A 170 -11.22 9.91 1.06
C ARG A 170 -11.88 8.78 0.28
N GLU A 171 -11.16 7.70 0.02
CA GLU A 171 -11.62 6.50 -0.69
C GLU A 171 -12.32 5.49 0.26
N GLY A 172 -12.93 5.99 1.33
CA GLY A 172 -13.67 5.15 2.28
C GLY A 172 -12.80 4.60 3.41
N ASN A 173 -11.83 5.37 3.90
CA ASN A 173 -10.88 5.00 4.96
C ASN A 173 -9.89 3.89 4.55
N LEU A 174 -9.46 3.84 3.29
CA LEU A 174 -8.47 2.86 2.83
C LEU A 174 -7.09 3.06 3.47
N ASP A 175 -6.85 4.20 4.12
CA ASP A 175 -5.63 4.45 4.89
C ASP A 175 -5.46 3.41 6.01
N LEU A 176 -6.57 2.91 6.56
CA LEU A 176 -6.57 1.84 7.55
C LEU A 176 -6.32 0.46 6.96
N LEU A 177 -6.28 0.31 5.63
CA LEU A 177 -5.87 -0.94 4.95
C LEU A 177 -4.41 -0.90 4.50
N TYR A 178 -3.74 0.27 4.54
CA TYR A 178 -2.36 0.41 4.13
C TYR A 178 -1.41 -0.54 4.89
N PHE A 179 -1.65 -0.79 6.18
CA PHE A 179 -0.84 -1.72 6.99
C PHE A 179 -0.75 -3.15 6.41
N LEU A 180 -1.74 -3.57 5.59
CA LEU A 180 -1.73 -4.88 4.93
C LEU A 180 -0.71 -4.96 3.79
N VAL A 181 -0.35 -3.82 3.21
CA VAL A 181 0.58 -3.72 2.06
C VAL A 181 1.84 -2.90 2.36
N GLU A 182 1.91 -2.30 3.55
CA GLU A 182 3.02 -1.47 4.05
C GLU A 182 4.38 -2.10 3.79
N SER A 183 4.58 -3.37 4.15
CA SER A 183 5.88 -4.06 4.00
C SER A 183 6.40 -4.14 2.55
N LYS A 184 5.52 -3.96 1.55
CA LYS A 184 5.88 -3.96 0.13
C LYS A 184 5.85 -2.55 -0.46
N MET A 185 4.86 -1.76 -0.06
CA MET A 185 4.64 -0.43 -0.62
C MET A 185 5.43 0.67 0.08
N GLU A 186 6.04 0.41 1.25
CA GLU A 186 6.79 1.43 2.00
C GLU A 186 7.85 2.11 1.14
N SER A 187 8.59 1.38 0.32
CA SER A 187 9.62 1.97 -0.55
C SER A 187 9.07 3.02 -1.54
N TYR A 188 7.84 2.83 -2.04
CA TYR A 188 7.15 3.81 -2.87
C TYR A 188 6.66 5.00 -2.03
N VAL A 189 6.20 4.76 -0.80
CA VAL A 189 5.82 5.83 0.13
C VAL A 189 7.02 6.67 0.52
N ARG A 190 8.19 6.06 0.78
CA ARG A 190 9.47 6.76 1.01
C ARG A 190 9.90 7.60 -0.18
N ALA A 191 9.70 7.11 -1.40
CA ALA A 191 9.94 7.91 -2.59
C ALA A 191 9.00 9.13 -2.65
N LEU A 192 7.71 8.97 -2.31
CA LEU A 192 6.77 10.09 -2.22
C LEU A 192 7.12 11.08 -1.11
N GLU A 193 7.60 10.62 0.04
CA GLU A 193 8.14 11.47 1.12
C GLU A 193 9.33 12.28 0.61
N ALA A 194 10.30 11.62 -0.05
CA ALA A 194 11.43 12.29 -0.67
C ALA A 194 11.00 13.33 -1.71
N TYR A 195 9.92 13.09 -2.45
CA TYR A 195 9.39 14.09 -3.38
C TYR A 195 8.95 15.38 -2.67
N GLU A 196 8.36 15.31 -1.49
CA GLU A 196 7.93 16.51 -0.75
C GLU A 196 9.11 17.18 -0.03
N GLU A 197 10.07 16.40 0.46
CA GLU A 197 11.19 16.89 1.29
C GLU A 197 12.44 17.28 0.49
N ASP A 198 12.86 16.45 -0.46
CA ASP A 198 14.10 16.60 -1.24
C ASP A 198 13.96 16.05 -2.67
N ARG A 199 13.72 16.96 -3.62
CA ARG A 199 13.62 16.63 -5.05
C ARG A 199 14.89 16.02 -5.63
N GLY A 200 16.06 16.31 -5.07
CA GLY A 200 17.32 15.69 -5.47
C GLY A 200 17.30 14.20 -5.14
N LEU A 201 16.97 13.87 -3.90
CA LEU A 201 16.83 12.48 -3.43
C LEU A 201 15.76 11.72 -4.22
N PHE A 202 14.59 12.31 -4.47
CA PHE A 202 13.55 11.68 -5.30
C PHE A 202 14.06 11.28 -6.69
N ASN A 203 14.78 12.19 -7.34
CA ASN A 203 15.33 11.94 -8.68
C ASN A 203 16.46 10.90 -8.63
N GLU A 204 17.26 10.87 -7.57
CA GLU A 204 18.28 9.85 -7.35
C GLU A 204 17.64 8.46 -7.16
N ILE A 205 16.60 8.35 -6.34
CA ILE A 205 15.80 7.13 -6.17
C ILE A 205 15.26 6.66 -7.52
N PHE A 206 14.67 7.57 -8.32
CA PHE A 206 14.18 7.22 -9.65
C PHE A 206 15.28 6.70 -10.58
N ASN A 207 16.45 7.35 -10.59
CA ASN A 207 17.56 6.94 -11.46
C ASN A 207 18.06 5.54 -11.09
N GLU A 208 18.29 5.27 -9.80
CA GLU A 208 18.67 3.94 -9.31
C GLU A 208 17.59 2.89 -9.61
N PHE A 209 16.32 3.25 -9.41
CA PHE A 209 15.17 2.39 -9.69
C PHE A 209 15.10 2.01 -11.18
N SER A 210 15.16 3.00 -12.07
CA SER A 210 15.14 2.79 -13.53
C SER A 210 16.33 1.94 -14.00
N ALA A 211 17.53 2.18 -13.46
CA ALA A 211 18.72 1.38 -13.77
C ALA A 211 18.61 -0.05 -13.24
N GLY A 212 17.94 -0.25 -12.10
CA GLY A 212 17.64 -1.58 -11.55
C GLY A 212 16.63 -2.36 -12.39
N LEU A 213 15.70 -1.68 -13.06
CA LEU A 213 14.75 -2.29 -14.01
C LEU A 213 15.35 -2.66 -15.38
N ASP A 214 16.59 -2.26 -15.67
CA ASP A 214 17.30 -2.63 -16.90
C ASP A 214 18.26 -3.83 -16.72
N LYS A 215 18.48 -4.27 -15.48
CA LYS A 215 19.36 -5.39 -15.12
C LYS A 215 18.60 -6.71 -15.04
#